data_AF-A0A963RR89-F1
#
_entry.id   AF-A0A963RR89-F1
#
_cell.length_a   1.000
_cell.length_b   1.000
_cell.length_c   1.000
_cell.angle_alpha   90.00
_cell.angle_beta   90.00
_cell.angle_gamma   90.00
#
_symmetry.space_group_name_H-M   'P 1'
#
loop_
_entity.id
_entity.type
_entity.pdbx_description
1 polymer ?
#
loop_
_entity_poly.entity_id
_entity_poly.type
_entity_poly.pdbx_seq_one_letter_code
_entity_poly.pdbx_strand_id
1 'polypeptide(L)' 'MSPSHEPPGLTAGAIADTRRWLERAVIGLNLCPFAKAPHVKGQIHYAVFEGAEPAALLA' A
#
# COMPACT_ATOMS: atom_id res chain seq x y z
N MET A 1 27.85 12.22 -2.80
CA MET A 1 26.43 12.14 -3.18
C MET A 1 25.87 10.93 -2.46
N SER A 2 25.46 11.12 -1.21
CA SER A 2 25.07 10.03 -0.31
C SER A 2 23.59 9.71 -0.48
N PRO A 3 23.19 8.43 -0.55
CA PRO A 3 21.82 8.04 -0.29
C PRO A 3 21.64 8.11 1.22
N SER A 4 21.04 9.19 1.73
CA SER A 4 20.62 9.26 3.12
C SER A 4 19.47 8.27 3.31
N HIS A 5 19.84 7.11 3.81
CA HIS A 5 19.02 6.05 4.38
C HIS A 5 17.85 6.61 5.22
N GLU A 6 16.63 6.49 4.68
CA GLU A 6 15.37 6.63 5.42
C GLU A 6 15.23 5.44 6.39
N PRO A 7 14.64 5.60 7.60
CA PRO A 7 14.67 4.55 8.60
C PRO A 7 13.89 3.31 8.11
N PRO A 8 14.40 2.09 8.32
CA PRO A 8 13.88 0.82 7.78
C PRO A 8 12.50 0.38 8.32
N GLY A 9 11.66 1.31 8.80
CA GLY A 9 10.33 1.05 9.36
C GLY A 9 9.16 1.76 8.66
N LEU A 10 9.42 2.75 7.79
CA LEU A 10 8.35 3.56 7.20
C LEU A 10 7.52 2.78 6.16
N THR A 11 8.16 1.96 5.34
CA THR A 11 7.50 1.23 4.24
C THR A 11 6.65 0.06 4.69
N ALA A 12 7.13 -0.70 5.68
CA ALA A 12 6.32 -1.72 6.35
C ALA A 12 5.07 -1.10 7.02
N GLY A 13 5.21 0.09 7.60
CA GLY A 13 4.10 0.88 8.15
C GLY A 13 3.08 1.26 7.07
N ALA A 14 3.54 1.80 5.93
CA ALA A 14 2.67 2.23 4.84
C ALA A 14 1.78 1.09 4.29
N ILE A 15 2.33 -0.11 4.09
CA ILE A 15 1.55 -1.28 3.65
C ILE A 15 0.54 -1.70 4.72
N ALA A 16 0.96 -1.79 5.98
CA ALA A 16 0.08 -2.21 7.07
C ALA A 16 -1.09 -1.23 7.24
N ASP A 17 -0.83 0.08 7.16
CA ASP A 17 -1.86 1.11 7.29
C ASP A 17 -2.79 1.14 6.07
N THR A 18 -2.27 0.90 4.87
CA THR A 18 -3.10 0.77 3.66
C THR A 18 -4.03 -0.44 3.76
N ARG A 19 -3.55 -1.59 4.24
CA ARG A 19 -4.38 -2.78 4.47
C ARG A 19 -5.49 -2.50 5.48
N ARG A 20 -5.13 -1.88 6.61
CA ARG A 20 -6.06 -1.50 7.67
C ARG A 20 -7.12 -0.50 7.19
N TRP A 21 -6.74 0.43 6.32
CA TRP A 21 -7.67 1.35 5.67
C TRP A 21 -8.64 0.62 4.74
N LEU A 22 -8.14 -0.30 3.89
CA LEU A 22 -8.98 -1.11 3.01
C LEU A 22 -10.02 -1.90 3.81
N GLU A 23 -9.58 -2.55 4.90
CA GLU A 23 -10.46 -3.35 5.76
C GLU A 23 -11.53 -2.51 6.44
N ARG A 24 -11.16 -1.40 7.08
CA ARG A 24 -12.09 -0.62 7.91
C ARG A 24 -12.95 0.35 7.11
N ALA A 25 -12.36 1.06 6.15
CA ALA A 25 -13.07 2.07 5.38
C ALA A 25 -13.74 1.46 4.15
N VAL A 26 -12.98 0.85 3.25
CA VAL A 26 -13.52 0.42 1.95
C VAL A 26 -14.48 -0.75 2.10
N ILE A 27 -14.09 -1.78 2.85
CA ILE A 27 -14.90 -2.97 3.10
C ILE A 27 -15.88 -2.72 4.25
N GLY A 28 -15.39 -2.23 5.38
CA GLY A 28 -16.19 -2.04 6.60
C GLY A 28 -17.35 -1.04 6.45
N LEU A 29 -17.18 0.03 5.67
CA LEU A 29 -18.24 0.99 5.36
C LEU A 29 -18.93 0.73 4.02
N ASN A 30 -18.61 -0.39 3.35
CA ASN A 30 -19.19 -0.79 2.06
C ASN A 30 -19.07 0.29 0.97
N LEU A 31 -17.91 0.96 0.88
CA LEU A 31 -17.67 1.98 -0.15
C LEU A 31 -17.45 1.37 -1.54
N CYS A 32 -16.93 0.14 -1.60
CA CYS A 32 -16.79 -0.62 -2.83
C CYS A 32 -17.35 -2.03 -2.65
N PRO A 33 -18.38 -2.43 -3.41
CA PRO A 33 -18.99 -3.76 -3.30
C PRO A 33 -18.06 -4.90 -3.74
N PHE A 34 -17.03 -4.59 -4.52
CA PHE A 34 -16.11 -5.59 -5.08
C PHE A 34 -14.86 -5.83 -4.23
N ALA A 35 -14.55 -4.96 -3.27
CA ALA A 35 -13.26 -4.97 -2.57
C ALA A 35 -13.05 -6.19 -1.64
N LYS A 36 -14.13 -6.74 -1.08
CA LYS A 36 -14.06 -7.83 -0.10
C LYS A 36 -13.49 -9.13 -0.70
N ALA A 37 -13.98 -9.52 -1.88
CA ALA A 37 -13.62 -10.80 -2.50
C ALA A 37 -12.11 -10.95 -2.81
N PRO A 38 -11.43 -10.00 -3.47
CA PRO A 38 -9.98 -10.09 -3.68
C PRO A 38 -9.19 -10.00 -2.39
N HIS A 39 -9.64 -9.20 -1.41
CA HIS A 39 -8.97 -9.08 -0.11
C HIS A 39 -8.95 -10.40 0.66
N VAL A 40 -10.12 -11.04 0.87
CA VAL A 40 -10.20 -12.30 1.64
C VAL A 40 -9.56 -13.49 0.92
N LYS A 41 -9.44 -13.41 -0.42
CA LYS A 41 -8.75 -14.41 -1.24
C LYS A 41 -7.23 -14.18 -1.33
N GLY A 42 -6.69 -13.13 -0.69
CA GLY A 42 -5.27 -12.82 -0.75
C GLY A 42 -4.77 -12.39 -2.13
N GLN A 43 -5.66 -11.85 -2.98
CA GLN A 43 -5.35 -11.50 -4.37
C GLN A 43 -4.91 -10.03 -4.54
N ILE A 44 -4.54 -9.35 -3.46
CA ILE A 44 -4.09 -7.95 -3.49
C ILE A 44 -2.59 -7.92 -3.21
N HIS A 45 -1.83 -7.42 -4.19
CA HIS A 45 -0.42 -7.11 -4.03
C HIS A 45 -0.26 -5.65 -3.57
N TYR A 46 0.54 -5.44 -2.52
CA TYR A 46 0.88 -4.11 -2.00
C TYR A 46 2.38 -3.89 -2.19
N ALA A 47 2.74 -2.77 -2.80
CA ALA A 47 4.12 -2.36 -2.99
C ALA A 47 4.28 -0.89 -2.63
N VAL A 48 5.45 -0.53 -2.10
CA VAL A 48 5.84 0.86 -1.84
C VAL A 48 6.93 1.22 -2.82
N PHE A 49 6.79 2.37 -3.44
CA PHE A 49 7.81 2.97 -4.27
C PHE A 49 8.41 4.17 -3.54
N GLU A 50 9.72 4.14 -3.31
CA GLU A 50 10.45 5.15 -2.53
C GLU A 50 11.09 6.24 -3.42
N GLY A 51 10.85 6.21 -4.73
CA GLY A 51 11.39 7.23 -5.64
C GLY A 51 10.60 8.54 -5.58
N ALA A 52 11.32 9.66 -5.63
CA ALA A 52 10.71 10.99 -5.69
C ALA A 52 10.14 11.32 -7.08
N GLU A 53 10.66 10.68 -8.13
CA GLU A 53 10.27 10.94 -9.52
C GLU A 53 9.30 9.87 -10.05
N PRO A 54 8.09 10.23 -10.49
CA PRO A 54 7.09 9.27 -11.00
C PRO A 54 7.58 8.44 -12.18
N ALA A 55 8.45 9.01 -13.03
CA ALA A 55 9.00 8.30 -14.18
C ALA A 55 9.81 7.06 -13.78
N ALA A 56 10.42 7.06 -12.59
CA ALA A 56 11.20 5.93 -12.09
C ALA A 56 10.33 4.75 -11.61
N LEU A 57 9.01 4.93 -11.46
CA LEU A 57 8.06 3.83 -11.16
C LEU A 57 7.74 2.98 -12.41
N LEU A 58 7.93 3.55 -13.60
CA LEU A 58 7.51 2.97 -14.88
C LEU A 58 8.66 2.40 -15.71
N ALA A 59 9.90 2.57 -15.24
CA ALA A 59 11.12 2.07 -15.88
C ALA A 59 11.36 0.58 -15.58
#